data_AF-A0A7Y5U3H6-F1
#
_entry.id   AF-A0A7Y5U3H6-F1
#
_cell.length_a   1.000
_cell.length_b   1.000
_cell.length_c   1.000
_cell.angle_alpha   90.00
_cell.angle_beta   90.00
_cell.angle_gamma   90.00
#
_symmetry.space_group_name_H-M   'P 1'
#
loop_
_entity.id
_entity.type
_entity.pdbx_description
1 polymer ?
#
loop_
_entity_poly.entity_id
_entity_poly.type
_entity_poly.pdbx_seq_one_letter_code
_entity_poly.pdbx_strand_id
1 'polypeptide(L)'
;FPWKWSDHEYTPATHMQETFRGIIEEMGGTPLSPMPTAEQGYNLAAGGRIIHEIGCTRMGKDPSTSVLNANCQAHDVKNLFVADGGPFVSNADKNCTWSILALSMRTSEYIADQRRNGSL
;
A
#
# COMPACT_ATOMS: atom_id res chain seq x y z
N PHE A 1 -12.20 -6.29 -10.27
CA PHE A 1 -10.77 -6.15 -9.99
C PHE A 1 -10.18 -7.56 -9.83
N PRO A 2 -9.39 -8.07 -10.79
CA PRO A 2 -8.81 -9.41 -10.67
C PRO A 2 -7.67 -9.36 -9.65
N TRP A 3 -7.84 -10.01 -8.50
CA TRP A 3 -6.82 -10.09 -7.45
C TRP A 3 -6.84 -11.49 -6.83
N LYS A 4 -5.70 -11.93 -6.30
CA LYS A 4 -5.56 -13.17 -5.54
C LYS A 4 -4.42 -13.04 -4.54
N TRP A 5 -4.54 -13.66 -3.38
CA TRP A 5 -3.41 -13.86 -2.48
C TRP A 5 -2.39 -14.81 -3.12
N SER A 6 -1.13 -14.59 -2.80
CA SER A 6 -0.01 -15.46 -3.13
C SER A 6 0.64 -16.01 -1.87
N ASP A 7 1.61 -16.90 -2.04
CA ASP A 7 2.41 -17.42 -0.93
C ASP A 7 3.15 -16.31 -0.18
N HIS A 8 3.46 -15.19 -0.85
CA HIS A 8 4.07 -14.02 -0.22
C HIS A 8 3.18 -13.32 0.81
N GLU A 9 1.87 -13.54 0.77
CA GLU A 9 0.95 -13.06 1.81
C GLU A 9 0.56 -14.17 2.80
N TYR A 10 0.41 -15.41 2.33
CA TYR A 10 0.08 -16.53 3.21
C TYR A 10 1.19 -16.84 4.22
N THR A 11 2.45 -16.90 3.79
CA THR A 11 3.56 -17.25 4.70
C THR A 11 3.70 -16.26 5.87
N PRO A 12 3.73 -14.93 5.65
CA PRO A 12 3.72 -13.98 6.75
C PRO A 12 2.44 -14.03 7.60
N ALA A 13 1.28 -14.31 7.02
CA ALA A 13 0.03 -14.45 7.78
C ALA A 13 0.07 -15.65 8.74
N THR A 14 0.59 -16.81 8.30
CA THR A 14 0.80 -17.98 9.17
C THR A 14 1.77 -17.63 10.29
N HIS A 15 2.92 -17.04 9.95
CA HIS A 15 3.92 -16.65 10.95
C HIS A 15 3.36 -15.63 11.96
N MET A 16 2.53 -14.68 11.52
CA MET A 16 1.84 -13.73 12.39
C MET A 16 0.90 -14.44 13.37
N GLN A 17 0.10 -15.40 12.90
CA GLN A 17 -0.79 -16.18 13.76
C GLN A 17 -0.01 -16.94 14.83
N GLU A 18 1.07 -17.64 14.45
CA GLU A 18 1.95 -18.37 15.38
C GLU A 18 2.60 -17.43 16.40
N THR A 19 3.15 -16.31 15.93
CA THR A 19 3.83 -15.32 16.77
C THR A 19 2.90 -14.74 17.82
N PHE A 20 1.71 -14.26 17.42
CA PHE A 20 0.78 -13.67 18.38
C PHE A 20 0.23 -14.69 19.37
N ARG A 21 0.02 -15.93 18.95
CA ARG A 21 -0.40 -17.01 19.85
C ARG A 21 0.69 -17.33 20.88
N GLY A 22 1.94 -17.44 20.45
CA GLY A 22 3.08 -17.62 21.36
C GLY A 22 3.19 -16.48 22.38
N ILE A 23 3.05 -15.22 21.94
CA ILE A 23 3.04 -14.06 22.85
C ILE A 23 1.89 -14.16 23.87
N ILE A 24 0.68 -14.54 23.43
CA ILE A 24 -0.47 -14.71 24.33
C ILE A 24 -0.19 -15.77 25.39
N GLU A 25 0.35 -16.93 24.99
CA GLU A 25 0.65 -18.04 25.89
C GLU A 25 1.75 -17.70 26.90
N GLU A 26 2.85 -17.07 26.46
CA GLU A 26 3.95 -16.62 27.32
C GLU A 26 3.48 -15.58 28.36
N MET A 27 2.47 -14.77 28.01
CA MET A 27 1.83 -13.83 28.94
C MET A 27 0.84 -14.51 29.91
N GLY A 28 0.72 -15.84 29.88
CA GLY A 28 -0.22 -16.62 30.69
C GLY A 28 -1.67 -16.55 30.18
N GLY A 29 -1.88 -16.06 28.97
CA GLY A 29 -3.17 -15.99 28.31
C GLY A 29 -3.53 -17.26 27.55
N THR A 30 -4.74 -17.31 27.02
CA THR A 30 -5.21 -18.39 26.14
C THR A 30 -5.79 -17.79 24.86
N PRO A 31 -5.26 -18.15 23.67
CA PRO A 31 -5.87 -17.73 22.41
C PRO A 31 -7.33 -18.18 22.32
N LEU A 32 -8.24 -17.24 22.04
CA LEU A 32 -9.69 -17.49 22.08
C LEU A 32 -10.24 -18.20 20.82
N SER A 33 -9.40 -18.44 19.82
CA SER A 33 -9.77 -19.10 18.57
C SER A 33 -8.75 -20.20 18.23
N PRO A 34 -9.14 -21.26 17.51
CA PRO A 34 -8.19 -22.24 16.99
C PRO A 34 -7.26 -21.60 15.96
N MET A 35 -6.09 -22.20 15.74
CA MET A 35 -5.17 -21.81 14.67
C MET A 35 -5.89 -21.91 13.31
N PRO A 36 -5.95 -20.82 12.51
CA PRO A 36 -6.64 -20.86 11.23
C PRO A 36 -5.90 -21.75 10.21
N THR A 37 -6.65 -22.45 9.37
CA THR A 37 -6.08 -23.39 8.39
C THR A 37 -5.70 -22.69 7.08
N ALA A 38 -5.00 -23.43 6.20
CA ALA A 38 -4.70 -22.99 4.84
C ALA A 38 -5.97 -22.72 4.02
N GLU A 39 -7.02 -23.54 4.20
CA GLU A 39 -8.33 -23.37 3.53
C GLU A 39 -9.04 -22.09 3.98
N GLN A 40 -8.76 -21.63 5.20
CA GLN A 40 -9.25 -20.36 5.75
C GLN A 40 -8.34 -19.17 5.37
N GLY A 41 -7.31 -19.40 4.56
CA GLY A 41 -6.34 -18.38 4.15
C GLY A 41 -5.59 -17.76 5.33
N TYR A 42 -5.39 -18.52 6.41
CA TYR A 42 -4.81 -18.03 7.67
C TYR A 42 -5.51 -16.78 8.25
N ASN A 43 -6.81 -16.64 8.01
CA ASN A 43 -7.65 -15.48 8.33
C ASN A 43 -7.28 -14.17 7.59
N LEU A 44 -6.61 -14.24 6.44
CA LEU A 44 -6.52 -13.08 5.55
C LEU A 44 -7.93 -12.68 5.08
N ALA A 45 -8.25 -11.41 5.22
CA ALA A 45 -9.51 -10.87 4.73
C ALA A 45 -9.60 -10.93 3.21
N ALA A 46 -10.81 -10.85 2.66
CA ALA A 46 -10.97 -10.59 1.24
C ALA A 46 -10.36 -9.21 0.89
N GLY A 47 -9.66 -9.12 -0.24
CA GLY A 47 -9.18 -7.86 -0.81
C GLY A 47 -10.33 -6.86 -0.98
N GLY A 48 -10.04 -5.58 -0.75
CA GLY A 48 -11.05 -4.53 -0.68
C GLY A 48 -11.66 -4.30 0.71
N ARG A 49 -11.34 -5.14 1.71
CA ARG A 49 -11.98 -5.10 3.04
C ARG A 49 -11.23 -4.26 4.07
N ILE A 50 -9.91 -4.07 3.90
CA ILE A 50 -9.03 -3.45 4.91
C ILE A 50 -8.69 -2.00 4.54
N ILE A 51 -9.37 -1.40 3.56
CA ILE A 51 -9.40 0.04 3.24
C ILE A 51 -8.03 0.69 2.97
N HIS A 52 -7.03 -0.10 2.58
CA HIS A 52 -5.67 0.36 2.23
C HIS A 52 -5.29 -0.06 0.80
N GLU A 53 -6.23 0.00 -0.13
CA GLU A 53 -5.99 -0.30 -1.53
C GLU A 53 -5.14 0.83 -2.17
N ILE A 54 -3.95 0.49 -2.64
CA ILE A 54 -2.96 1.45 -3.15
C ILE A 54 -2.29 0.93 -4.42
N GLY A 55 -1.61 1.82 -5.16
CA GLY A 55 -0.80 1.45 -6.33
C GLY A 55 -1.53 1.39 -7.69
N CYS A 56 -2.82 1.73 -7.73
CA CYS A 56 -3.61 1.72 -8.98
C CYS A 56 -3.11 2.72 -10.04
N THR A 57 -2.34 3.73 -9.65
CA THR A 57 -1.71 4.73 -10.54
C THR A 57 -0.22 4.88 -10.19
N ARG A 58 0.46 3.75 -9.99
CA ARG A 58 1.83 3.70 -9.46
C ARG A 58 2.80 4.67 -10.15
N MET A 59 3.72 5.22 -9.35
CA MET A 59 4.87 5.96 -9.84
C MET A 59 5.89 5.04 -10.53
N GLY A 60 6.69 5.60 -11.42
CA GLY A 60 7.83 4.94 -12.04
C GLY A 60 8.60 5.88 -12.96
N LYS A 61 9.74 5.40 -13.46
CA LYS A 61 10.59 6.16 -14.39
C LYS A 61 10.19 5.96 -15.85
N ASP A 62 9.53 4.85 -16.15
CA ASP A 62 9.18 4.43 -17.50
C ASP A 62 7.66 4.54 -17.71
N PRO A 63 7.21 5.38 -18.66
CA PRO A 63 5.78 5.58 -18.93
C PRO A 63 5.10 4.31 -19.50
N SER A 64 5.85 3.35 -20.03
CA SER A 64 5.28 2.08 -20.49
C SER A 64 4.90 1.13 -19.34
N THR A 65 5.41 1.38 -18.14
CA THR A 65 5.19 0.54 -16.95
C THR A 65 4.61 1.29 -15.75
N SER A 66 4.45 2.61 -15.84
CA SER A 66 3.93 3.44 -14.75
C SER A 66 3.04 4.56 -15.26
N VAL A 67 2.10 5.01 -14.44
CA VAL A 67 1.15 6.09 -14.80
C VAL A 67 1.76 7.46 -14.48
N LEU A 68 2.52 7.53 -13.39
CA LEU A 68 3.05 8.77 -12.84
C LEU A 68 4.58 8.75 -12.78
N ASN A 69 5.20 9.92 -12.86
CA ASN A 69 6.60 10.08 -12.51
C ASN A 69 6.78 10.17 -10.98
N ALA A 70 8.02 10.40 -10.52
CA ALA A 70 8.36 10.47 -9.10
C ALA A 70 7.68 11.62 -8.32
N ASN A 71 7.11 12.61 -9.01
CA ASN A 71 6.38 13.74 -8.40
C ASN A 71 4.86 13.57 -8.48
N CYS A 72 4.39 12.32 -8.66
CA CYS A 72 2.96 12.01 -8.82
C CYS A 72 2.29 12.74 -10.00
N GLN A 73 3.07 13.16 -11.00
CA GLN A 73 2.61 13.82 -12.22
C GLN A 73 2.39 12.76 -13.30
N ALA A 74 1.29 12.84 -14.04
CA ALA A 74 1.04 11.94 -15.17
C ALA A 74 2.11 12.12 -16.25
N HIS A 75 2.61 11.01 -16.80
CA HIS A 75 3.59 11.07 -17.90
C HIS A 75 3.01 11.72 -19.16
N ASP A 76 1.73 11.45 -19.45
CA ASP A 76 1.08 11.88 -20.70
C ASP A 76 0.52 13.31 -20.65
N VAL A 77 0.32 13.87 -19.45
CA VAL A 77 -0.37 15.16 -19.26
C VAL A 77 0.37 16.04 -18.26
N LYS A 78 1.01 17.09 -18.77
CA LYS A 78 1.92 17.96 -18.00
C LYS A 78 1.27 18.56 -16.74
N ASN A 79 0.00 18.95 -16.79
CA ASN A 79 -0.69 19.62 -15.68
C ASN A 79 -1.62 18.70 -14.87
N LEU A 80 -1.47 17.38 -14.98
CA LEU A 80 -2.26 16.39 -14.23
C LEU A 80 -1.41 15.71 -13.16
N PHE A 81 -1.92 15.69 -11.92
CA PHE A 81 -1.24 15.13 -10.75
C PHE A 81 -2.22 14.27 -9.93
N VAL A 82 -1.70 13.26 -9.23
CA VAL A 82 -2.49 12.38 -8.34
C VAL A 82 -1.89 12.39 -6.93
N ALA A 83 -2.60 13.02 -5.99
CA ALA A 83 -2.19 13.09 -4.58
C ALA A 83 -3.08 12.17 -3.73
N ASP A 84 -2.76 10.88 -3.70
CA ASP A 84 -3.59 9.81 -3.10
C ASP A 84 -2.73 8.56 -2.75
N GLY A 85 -3.35 7.42 -2.44
CA GLY A 85 -2.73 6.08 -2.35
C GLY A 85 -2.42 5.43 -3.70
N GLY A 86 -3.05 5.88 -4.79
CA GLY A 86 -2.77 5.40 -6.15
C GLY A 86 -1.29 5.40 -6.57
N PRO A 87 -0.46 6.42 -6.27
CA PRO A 87 0.95 6.53 -6.66
C PRO A 87 1.92 5.51 -6.03
N PHE A 88 1.50 4.73 -5.03
CA PHE A 88 2.39 3.81 -4.32
C PHE A 88 2.97 2.73 -5.25
N VAL A 89 4.22 2.34 -5.02
CA VAL A 89 4.91 1.28 -5.79
C VAL A 89 4.97 -0.05 -5.07
N SER A 90 4.69 -0.04 -3.77
CA SER A 90 4.60 -1.20 -2.88
C SER A 90 3.59 -0.91 -1.77
N ASN A 91 3.09 -1.95 -1.12
CA ASN A 91 2.33 -1.76 0.11
C ASN A 91 3.21 -1.09 1.18
N ALA A 92 2.59 -0.25 2.00
CA ALA A 92 3.23 0.28 3.20
C ALA A 92 3.22 -0.78 4.30
N ASP A 93 4.26 -0.77 5.15
CA ASP A 93 4.33 -1.67 6.33
C ASP A 93 3.17 -1.41 7.31
N LYS A 94 2.70 -0.16 7.38
CA LYS A 94 1.58 0.30 8.21
C LYS A 94 0.56 1.07 7.38
N ASN A 95 -0.48 1.58 8.05
CA ASN A 95 -1.53 2.40 7.45
C ASN A 95 -0.94 3.52 6.56
N CYS A 96 -1.45 3.62 5.33
CA CYS A 96 -0.82 4.41 4.28
C CYS A 96 -1.07 5.92 4.38
N THR A 97 -1.96 6.39 5.26
CA THR A 97 -2.39 7.80 5.34
C THR A 97 -1.23 8.78 5.52
N TRP A 98 -0.28 8.50 6.41
CA TRP A 98 0.87 9.38 6.62
C TRP A 98 1.77 9.48 5.38
N SER A 99 1.97 8.35 4.70
CA SER A 99 2.71 8.32 3.45
C SER A 99 1.97 9.04 2.32
N ILE A 100 0.63 8.97 2.28
CA ILE A 100 -0.19 9.77 1.35
C ILE A 100 0.02 11.26 1.63
N LEU A 101 -0.06 11.70 2.88
CA LEU A 101 0.16 13.11 3.24
C LEU A 101 1.56 13.59 2.87
N ALA A 102 2.60 12.77 3.10
CA ALA A 102 3.96 13.10 2.72
C ALA A 102 4.11 13.24 1.18
N LEU A 103 3.51 12.33 0.40
CA LEU A 103 3.50 12.42 -1.06
C LEU A 103 2.72 13.65 -1.55
N SER A 104 1.58 13.96 -0.93
CA SER A 104 0.79 15.14 -1.24
C SER A 104 1.57 16.43 -1.02
N MET A 105 2.26 16.56 0.12
CA MET A 105 3.11 17.73 0.41
C MET A 105 4.22 17.89 -0.63
N ARG A 106 4.98 16.82 -0.90
CA ARG A 106 6.05 16.84 -1.92
C ARG A 106 5.51 17.22 -3.30
N THR A 107 4.36 16.68 -3.67
CA THR A 107 3.70 16.96 -4.96
C THR A 107 3.27 18.42 -5.05
N SER A 108 2.70 18.97 -3.97
CA SER A 108 2.32 20.39 -3.91
C SER A 108 3.53 21.33 -4.02
N GLU A 109 4.64 21.03 -3.35
CA GLU A 109 5.88 21.81 -3.47
C GLU A 109 6.42 21.79 -4.90
N TYR A 110 6.43 20.62 -5.55
CA TYR A 110 6.82 20.50 -6.95
C TYR A 110 5.92 21.32 -7.88
N ILE A 111 4.59 21.24 -7.71
CA ILE A 111 3.65 22.06 -8.51
C ILE A 111 3.94 23.55 -8.34
N ALA A 112 4.17 24.01 -7.10
CA ALA A 112 4.44 25.42 -6.82
C ALA A 112 5.76 25.89 -7.45
N ASP A 113 6.81 25.09 -7.39
CA ASP A 113 8.09 25.38 -8.04
C ASP A 113 7.96 25.44 -9.57
N GLN A 114 7.34 24.43 -10.17
CA GLN A 114 7.16 24.39 -11.62
C GLN A 114 6.32 25.56 -12.15
N ARG A 115 5.30 25.98 -11.39
CA ARG A 115 4.50 27.20 -11.70
C ARG A 115 5.32 28.47 -11.62
N ARG A 116 6.13 28.63 -10.57
CA ARG A 116 7.03 29.78 -10.40
C ARG A 116 8.04 29.89 -11.54
N ASN A 117 8.50 28.76 -12.05
CA ASN A 117 9.49 28.65 -13.12
C ASN A 117 8.86 28.69 -14.54
N GLY A 118 7.54 28.91 -14.67
CA GLY A 118 6.83 28.92 -15.96
C GLY A 118 6.82 27.57 -16.68
N SER A 119 7.15 26.49 -15.96
CA SER A 119 7.19 25.12 -16.47
C SER A 119 5.84 24.41 -16.32
N LEU A 120 4.91 24.96 -15.54
CA LEU A 120 3.48 24.63 -15.50
C LEU A 120 2.65 25.90 -15.63
#